data_AF-A0A7X2Z0T3-F1
#
_entry.id   AF-A0A7X2Z0T3-F1
#
_cell.length_a   1.000
_cell.length_b   1.000
_cell.length_c   1.000
_cell.angle_alpha   90.00
_cell.angle_beta   90.00
_cell.angle_gamma   90.00
#
_symmetry.space_group_name_H-M   'P 1'
#
loop_
_entity.id
_entity.type
_entity.pdbx_description
1 polymer ?
#
loop_
_entity_poly.entity_id
_entity_poly.type
_entity_poly.pdbx_seq_one_letter_code
_entity_poly.pdbx_strand_id
1 'polypeptide(L)'
;MTRQFSHEECMSLLADIRSSQLGDWTHDIHTIESGPARFVARAKIPSGTEVVYYRTESGARAWPAANWDRYAVPRAVKQVEPEQLELF
;
A
#
# COMPACT_ATOMS: atom_id res chain seq x y z
N MET A 1 -11.27 11.08 1.10
CA MET A 1 -11.54 11.91 -0.09
C MET A 1 -11.08 11.13 -1.32
N THR A 2 -11.97 10.79 -2.24
CA THR A 2 -11.64 10.00 -3.44
C THR A 2 -11.25 10.96 -4.58
N ARG A 3 -10.00 10.87 -5.06
CA ARG A 3 -9.49 11.68 -6.19
C ARG A 3 -9.50 10.85 -7.48
N GLN A 4 -9.83 11.50 -8.59
CA GLN A 4 -9.64 10.94 -9.93
C GLN A 4 -8.27 11.40 -10.43
N PHE A 5 -7.43 10.46 -10.86
CA PHE A 5 -6.09 10.77 -11.36
C PHE A 5 -6.11 10.92 -12.89
N SER A 6 -5.36 11.88 -13.39
CA SER A 6 -5.01 11.98 -14.81
C SER A 6 -4.08 10.81 -15.21
N HIS A 7 -3.90 10.60 -16.51
CA HIS A 7 -2.97 9.58 -17.00
C HIS A 7 -1.53 9.82 -16.49
N GLU A 8 -1.06 11.08 -16.53
CA GLU A 8 0.27 11.45 -16.03
C GLU A 8 0.40 11.23 -14.52
N GLU A 9 -0.65 11.54 -13.76
CA GLU A 9 -0.68 11.28 -12.31
C GLU A 9 -0.63 9.79 -12.00
N CYS A 10 -1.32 8.95 -12.79
CA CYS A 10 -1.22 7.49 -12.68
C CYS A 10 0.18 6.98 -13.00
N MET A 11 0.83 7.53 -14.03
CA MET A 11 2.18 7.12 -14.43
C MET A 11 3.23 7.53 -13.40
N SER A 12 3.14 8.75 -12.86
CA SER A 12 3.99 9.22 -11.77
C SER A 12 3.80 8.39 -10.51
N LEU A 13 2.53 8.10 -10.14
CA LEU A 13 2.22 7.23 -9.01
C LEU A 13 2.86 5.84 -9.17
N LEU A 14 2.77 5.23 -10.36
CA LEU A 14 3.42 3.94 -10.62
C LEU A 14 4.95 4.01 -10.51
N ALA A 15 5.57 5.10 -10.96
CA ALA A 15 7.01 5.32 -10.83
C ALA A 15 7.42 5.43 -9.35
N ASP A 16 6.67 6.20 -8.55
CA ASP A 16 6.91 6.39 -7.11
C ASP A 16 6.72 5.09 -6.33
N ILE A 17 5.70 4.29 -6.68
CA ILE A 17 5.48 2.98 -6.09
C ILE A 17 6.65 2.06 -6.38
N ARG A 18 7.27 2.13 -7.57
CA ARG A 18 8.41 1.27 -7.94
C ARG A 18 9.73 1.75 -7.35
N SER A 19 9.92 3.06 -7.19
CA SER A 19 11.17 3.65 -6.67
C SER A 19 11.29 3.61 -5.16
N SER A 20 10.17 3.43 -4.44
CA SER A 20 10.20 3.42 -2.97
C SER A 20 11.08 2.31 -2.37
N GLN A 21 11.53 2.48 -1.13
CA GLN A 21 12.25 1.42 -0.43
C GLN A 21 11.29 0.29 -0.03
N LEU A 22 11.81 -0.94 0.02
CA LEU A 22 11.12 -2.10 0.61
C LEU A 22 11.22 -1.99 2.14
N GLY A 23 10.22 -2.49 2.87
CA GLY A 23 10.29 -2.67 4.33
C GLY A 23 9.29 -1.88 5.17
N ASP A 24 8.66 -0.82 4.63
CA ASP A 24 7.62 -0.06 5.34
C ASP A 24 6.22 -0.63 5.04
N TRP A 25 5.99 -1.86 5.49
CA TRP A 25 4.79 -2.62 5.18
C TRP A 25 3.63 -2.28 6.12
N THR A 26 2.52 -1.82 5.57
CA THR A 26 1.37 -1.33 6.35
C THR A 26 0.24 -2.35 6.48
N HIS A 27 0.19 -3.34 5.61
CA HIS A 27 -0.86 -4.35 5.56
C HIS A 27 -0.29 -5.73 5.25
N ASP A 28 -1.04 -6.78 5.57
CA ASP A 28 -0.82 -8.13 5.09
C ASP A 28 -2.00 -8.55 4.21
N ILE A 29 -1.69 -9.10 3.04
CA ILE A 29 -2.69 -9.70 2.14
C ILE A 29 -2.52 -11.21 2.28
N HIS A 30 -3.56 -11.91 2.71
CA HIS A 30 -3.49 -13.35 2.96
C HIS A 30 -4.33 -14.19 1.98
N THR A 31 -5.07 -13.55 1.08
CA THR A 31 -6.08 -14.23 0.27
C THR A 31 -5.74 -14.41 -1.21
N ILE A 32 -4.91 -13.55 -1.82
CA ILE A 32 -4.54 -13.64 -3.25
C ILE A 32 -3.03 -13.76 -3.44
N GLU A 33 -2.24 -13.04 -2.64
CA GLU A 33 -0.79 -13.12 -2.63
C GLU A 33 -0.38 -13.04 -1.16
N SER A 34 0.12 -14.13 -0.59
CA SER A 34 0.53 -14.17 0.81
C SER A 34 1.75 -13.27 1.00
N GLY A 35 1.61 -12.16 1.72
CA GLY A 35 2.77 -11.34 2.05
C GLY A 35 2.45 -9.92 2.47
N PRO A 36 3.50 -9.18 2.87
CA PRO A 36 3.37 -7.79 3.24
C PRO A 36 3.02 -6.93 2.02
N ALA A 37 2.14 -5.96 2.26
CA ALA A 37 1.76 -4.94 1.31
C ALA A 37 1.88 -3.54 1.93
N ARG A 38 2.35 -2.58 1.16
CA ARG A 38 2.32 -1.15 1.52
C ARG A 38 1.25 -0.47 0.71
N PHE A 39 0.21 0.03 1.39
CA PHE A 39 -0.76 0.96 0.80
C PHE A 39 -0.03 2.19 0.27
N VAL A 40 -0.37 2.62 -0.95
CA VAL A 40 0.20 3.85 -1.53
C VAL A 40 -0.90 4.85 -1.85
N ALA A 41 -1.92 4.46 -2.63
CA ALA A 41 -3.00 5.36 -2.97
C ALA A 41 -4.31 4.62 -3.27
N ARG A 42 -5.42 5.33 -3.12
CA ARG A 42 -6.75 4.92 -3.60
C ARG A 42 -7.23 5.94 -4.62
N ALA A 43 -7.69 5.46 -5.76
CA ALA A 43 -8.14 6.28 -6.88
C ALA A 43 -9.49 5.79 -7.40
N LYS A 44 -10.25 6.71 -8.00
CA LYS A 44 -11.39 6.34 -8.85
C LYS A 44 -10.94 6.38 -10.31
N ILE A 45 -11.06 5.25 -11.01
CA ILE A 45 -10.80 5.18 -12.45
C ILE A 45 -12.04 5.65 -13.24
N PRO A 46 -11.91 6.02 -14.53
CA PRO A 46 -13.02 6.60 -15.31
C PRO A 46 -14.31 5.76 -15.38
N SER A 47 -14.21 4.43 -15.22
CA SER A 47 -15.37 3.54 -15.13
C SER A 47 -16.19 3.73 -13.85
N GLY A 48 -15.74 4.58 -12.92
CA GLY A 48 -16.34 4.78 -11.61
C GLY A 48 -15.88 3.79 -10.55
N THR A 49 -15.06 2.82 -10.92
CA THR A 49 -14.51 1.82 -9.99
C THR A 49 -13.41 2.44 -9.12
N GLU A 50 -13.41 2.13 -7.83
CA GLU A 50 -12.29 2.47 -6.95
C GLU A 50 -11.22 1.38 -6.95
N VAL A 51 -9.96 1.79 -7.05
CA VAL A 51 -8.78 0.92 -7.11
C VAL A 51 -7.78 1.38 -6.07
N VAL A 52 -7.19 0.44 -5.35
CA VAL A 52 -6.06 0.67 -4.45
C VAL A 52 -4.78 0.24 -5.15
N TYR A 53 -3.79 1.14 -5.16
CA TYR A 53 -2.43 0.89 -5.58
C TYR A 53 -1.56 0.62 -4.36
N TYR A 54 -0.77 -0.44 -4.44
CA TYR A 54 0.06 -0.89 -3.33
C TYR A 54 1.36 -1.50 -3.84
N ARG A 55 2.34 -1.59 -2.93
CA ARG A 55 3.62 -2.25 -3.17
C ARG A 55 3.68 -3.57 -2.42
N THR A 56 4.26 -4.58 -3.05
CA THR A 56 4.65 -5.86 -2.46
C THR A 56 6.16 -6.05 -2.61
N GLU A 57 6.72 -7.10 -2.03
CA GLU A 57 8.11 -7.50 -2.31
C GLU A 57 8.37 -7.75 -3.80
N SER A 58 7.36 -8.30 -4.51
CA SER A 58 7.42 -8.63 -5.94
C SER A 58 7.14 -7.43 -6.86
N GLY A 59 6.86 -6.25 -6.30
CA GLY A 59 6.74 -4.98 -7.03
C GLY A 59 5.42 -4.24 -6.81
N ALA A 60 5.08 -3.37 -7.76
CA ALA A 60 3.85 -2.57 -7.74
C ALA A 60 2.63 -3.40 -8.20
N ARG A 61 1.49 -3.20 -7.55
CA ARG A 61 0.22 -3.88 -7.83
C ARG A 61 -0.96 -2.93 -7.68
N ALA A 62 -2.11 -3.33 -8.24
CA ALA A 62 -3.37 -2.62 -8.12
C ALA A 62 -4.50 -3.62 -7.94
N TRP A 63 -5.47 -3.30 -7.08
CA TRP A 63 -6.60 -4.20 -6.77
C TRP A 63 -7.86 -3.39 -6.44
N PRO A 64 -9.09 -3.89 -6.71
CA PRO A 64 -10.30 -3.15 -6.38
C PRO A 64 -10.36 -2.78 -4.91
N ALA A 65 -10.79 -1.55 -4.63
CA ALA A 65 -10.89 -1.01 -3.28
C ALA A 65 -11.74 -1.88 -2.35
N ALA A 66 -12.84 -2.43 -2.86
CA ALA A 66 -13.70 -3.33 -2.09
C ALA A 66 -12.98 -4.62 -1.67
N ASN A 67 -12.05 -5.12 -2.49
CA ASN A 67 -11.25 -6.28 -2.14
C ASN A 67 -10.16 -5.91 -1.13
N TRP A 68 -9.51 -4.77 -1.32
CA TRP A 68 -8.56 -4.23 -0.35
C TRP A 68 -9.19 -4.11 1.04
N ASP A 69 -10.34 -3.45 1.15
CA ASP A 69 -11.03 -3.24 2.43
C ASP A 69 -11.46 -4.55 3.10
N ARG A 70 -11.69 -5.60 2.31
CA ARG A 70 -12.12 -6.90 2.82
C ARG A 70 -10.96 -7.81 3.23
N TYR A 71 -9.81 -7.68 2.58
CA TYR A 71 -8.75 -8.70 2.64
C TYR A 71 -7.38 -8.18 3.07
N ALA A 72 -7.12 -6.88 2.97
CA ALA A 72 -5.88 -6.28 3.45
C ALA A 72 -6.05 -6.00 4.96
N VAL A 73 -5.33 -6.76 5.78
CA VAL A 73 -5.36 -6.58 7.23
C VAL A 73 -4.26 -5.60 7.61
N PRO A 74 -4.53 -4.50 8.32
CA PRO A 74 -3.49 -3.60 8.80
C PRO A 74 -2.45 -4.40 9.61
N ARG A 75 -1.20 -4.31 9.20
CA ARG A 75 -0.10 -4.91 9.95
C ARG A 75 0.05 -4.10 11.22
N ALA A 76 -0.01 -4.75 12.37
CA ALA A 76 0.33 -4.10 13.61
C ALA A 76 1.77 -3.58 13.49
N VAL A 77 1.93 -2.25 13.51
CA VAL A 77 3.25 -1.65 13.70
C VAL A 77 3.72 -2.23 15.03
N LYS A 78 4.72 -3.12 15.01
CA LYS A 78 5.45 -3.42 16.23
C LYS A 78 5.94 -2.05 16.67
N GLN A 79 5.29 -1.48 17.68
CA GLN A 79 5.87 -0.37 18.41
C GLN A 79 7.23 -0.90 18.78
N VAL A 80 8.26 -0.32 18.18
CA VAL A 80 9.60 -0.41 18.74
C VAL A 80 9.37 0.22 20.11
N GLU A 81 9.21 -0.60 21.14
CA GLU A 81 9.36 -0.13 22.50
C GLU A 81 10.67 0.65 22.45
N PRO A 82 10.70 1.93 22.85
CA PRO A 82 11.95 2.64 22.93
C PRO A 82 12.79 1.83 23.90
N GLU A 83 13.70 1.00 23.37
CA GLU A 83 14.73 0.35 24.15
C GLU A 83 15.31 1.49 24.97
N GLN A 84 15.11 1.36 26.27
CA GLN A 84 15.61 2.30 27.25
C GLN A 84 17.08 2.49 26.90
N LEU A 85 17.39 3.67 26.37
CA LEU A 85 18.76 4.18 26.31
C LEU A 85 19.17 4.33 27.78
N GLU A 86 19.54 3.22 28.42
CA GLU A 86 20.32 3.24 29.64
C GLU A 86 21.67 3.81 29.23
N LEU A 87 21.78 5.13 29.40
CA LEU A 87 23.02 5.87 29.51
C LEU A 87 23.84 5.21 30.63
N PHE A 88 24.86 4.46 30.25
CA PHE A 88 26.00 4.15 31.12
C PHE A 88 27.17 5.04 30.74
#